data_AF-A0A831EFF0-F1
#
_entry.id   AF-A0A831EFF0-F1
#
_cell.length_a   1.000
_cell.length_b   1.000
_cell.length_c   1.000
_cell.angle_alpha   90.00
_cell.angle_beta   90.00
_cell.angle_gamma   90.00
#
_symmetry.space_group_name_H-M   'P 1'
#
loop_
_entity.id
_entity.type
_entity.pdbx_description
1 polymer ?
#
loop_
_entity_poly.entity_id
_entity_poly.type
_entity_poly.pdbx_seq_one_letter_code
_entity_poly.pdbx_strand_id
1 'polypeptide(L)' 'MKNEHAIIGEAIIALLSTHAREKFSRKMLEDYLKALYLEKYESSCSVDEIDLHLSALKKISFKSQ' A
#
# COMPACT_ATOMS: atom_id res chain seq x y z
N MET A 1 4.48 -16.58 -3.85
CA MET A 1 3.53 -15.74 -3.10
C MET A 1 3.45 -14.41 -3.85
N LYS A 2 2.25 -13.88 -4.13
CA LYS A 2 2.15 -12.70 -5.01
C LYS A 2 2.68 -11.45 -4.27
N ASN A 3 3.69 -10.77 -4.82
CA ASN A 3 4.50 -9.74 -4.15
C ASN A 3 3.67 -8.53 -3.64
N GLU A 4 2.49 -8.28 -4.20
CA GLU A 4 1.61 -7.18 -3.76
C GLU A 4 1.06 -7.40 -2.34
N HIS A 5 0.92 -8.65 -1.90
CA HIS A 5 0.50 -8.95 -0.53
C HIS A 5 1.60 -8.64 0.50
N ALA A 6 2.87 -8.72 0.09
CA ALA A 6 4.00 -8.32 0.94
C ALA A 6 3.97 -6.80 1.17
N ILE A 7 3.77 -6.01 0.11
CA ILE A 7 3.64 -4.53 0.20
C ILE A 7 2.49 -4.14 1.14
N ILE A 8 1.33 -4.80 1.02
CA ILE A 8 0.19 -4.55 1.92
C ILE A 8 0.55 -4.90 3.37
N GLY A 9 1.21 -6.05 3.58
CA GLY A 9 1.63 -6.48 4.92
C GLY A 9 2.62 -5.51 5.58
N GLU A 10 3.62 -5.05 4.83
CA GLU A 10 4.59 -4.05 5.28
C GLU A 10 3.92 -2.72 5.61
N ALA A 11 2.98 -2.26 4.77
CA ALA A 11 2.20 -1.06 5.03
C ALA A 11 1.38 -1.17 6.32
N ILE A 12 0.79 -2.33 6.60
CA ILE A 12 0.06 -2.56 7.87
C ILE A 12 1.02 -2.51 9.06
N ILE A 13 2.18 -3.17 8.96
CA ILE A 13 3.19 -3.16 10.04
C ILE A 13 3.68 -1.73 10.30
N ALA A 14 3.97 -0.97 9.25
CA ALA A 14 4.41 0.42 9.36
C ALA A 14 3.34 1.34 9.98
N LEU A 15 2.06 1.13 9.65
CA LEU A 15 0.97 1.88 10.26
C LEU A 15 0.76 1.51 11.72
N LEU A 16 0.88 0.24 12.09
CA LEU A 16 0.74 -0.23 13.47
C LEU A 16 1.94 0.11 14.37
N SER A 17 3.12 0.35 13.78
CA SER A 17 4.28 0.83 14.53
C SER A 17 4.24 2.34 14.81
N THR A 18 3.54 3.10 13.97
CA THR A 18 3.45 4.57 14.06
C THR A 18 2.13 5.07 14.67
N HIS A 19 1.08 4.25 14.64
CA HIS A 19 -0.25 4.59 15.13
C HIS A 19 -0.80 3.50 16.06
N ALA A 20 -1.62 3.91 17.03
CA ALA A 20 -2.35 2.96 17.87
C ALA A 20 -3.26 2.07 17.01
N ARG A 21 -3.32 0.78 17.32
CA ARG A 21 -4.14 -0.21 16.61
C ARG A 21 -5.62 0.18 16.52
N GLU A 22 -6.14 0.86 17.54
CA GLU A 22 -7.53 1.34 17.60
C GLU A 22 -7.84 2.41 16.56
N LYS A 23 -6.82 3.15 16.11
CA LYS A 23 -6.94 4.17 15.06
C LYS A 23 -6.77 3.58 13.65
N PHE A 24 -6.27 2.35 13.54
CA PHE A 24 -6.06 1.71 12.25
C PHE A 24 -7.37 1.61 11.48
N SER A 25 -7.38 2.13 10.26
CA SER A 25 -8.53 2.07 9.37
C SER A 25 -8.08 1.68 7.97
N ARG A 26 -9.00 1.11 7.19
CA ARG A 26 -8.75 0.81 5.78
C ARG A 26 -8.40 2.07 4.98
N LYS A 27 -8.99 3.22 5.32
CA LYS A 27 -8.69 4.50 4.69
C LYS A 27 -7.23 4.92 4.93
N MET A 28 -6.72 4.77 6.15
CA MET A 28 -5.30 5.01 6.43
C MET A 28 -4.37 4.10 5.61
N LEU A 29 -4.72 2.82 5.49
CA LEU A 29 -3.96 1.89 4.67
C LEU A 29 -3.98 2.28 3.18
N GLU A 30 -5.14 2.71 2.68
CA GLU A 30 -5.28 3.21 1.32
C GLU A 30 -4.46 4.48 1.07
N ASP A 31 -4.56 5.47 1.96
CA ASP A 31 -3.81 6.73 1.88
C ASP A 31 -2.28 6.48 1.92
N TYR A 32 -1.83 5.56 2.78
CA TYR A 32 -0.43 5.17 2.88
C TYR A 32 0.07 4.46 1.60
N LEU A 33 -0.68 3.48 1.09
CA LEU A 33 -0.33 2.78 -0.16
C LEU A 33 -0.35 3.72 -1.36
N LYS A 34 -1.23 4.73 -1.37
CA LYS A 34 -1.27 5.76 -2.40
C LYS A 34 -0.02 6.64 -2.36
N ALA A 35 0.41 7.06 -1.17
CA ALA A 35 1.65 7.82 -1.00
C ALA A 35 2.86 7.02 -1.49
N LEU A 36 2.96 5.73 -1.10
CA LEU A 36 4.01 4.82 -1.58
C LEU A 36 4.00 4.65 -3.09
N TYR A 37 2.82 4.48 -3.70
CA TYR A 37 2.70 4.37 -5.15
C TYR A 37 3.20 5.64 -5.85
N LEU A 38 2.83 6.83 -5.35
CA LEU A 38 3.28 8.11 -5.93
C LEU A 38 4.79 8.26 -5.81
N GLU A 39 5.36 7.96 -4.65
CA GLU A 39 6.82 7.98 -4.45
C GLU A 39 7.52 7.07 -5.47
N LYS A 40 7.04 5.84 -5.64
CA LYS A 40 7.61 4.88 -6.59
C LYS A 40 7.41 5.28 -8.05
N TYR A 41 6.29 5.91 -8.37
CA TYR A 41 6.03 6.44 -9.71
C TYR A 41 7.02 7.55 -10.07
N GLU A 42 7.40 8.38 -9.10
CA GLU A 42 8.34 9.48 -9.30
C GLU A 42 9.81 9.02 -9.26
N SER A 43 10.14 8.01 -8.45
CA SER A 43 11.53 7.65 -8.15
C SER A 43 12.03 6.35 -8.81
N SER A 44 11.13 5.43 -9.21
CA SER A 44 11.55 4.12 -9.75
C SER A 44 11.80 4.18 -11.26
N CYS A 45 12.84 3.49 -11.70
CA CYS A 45 13.10 3.25 -13.13
C CYS A 45 12.45 1.95 -13.64
N SER A 46 11.75 1.20 -12.78
CA SER A 46 11.13 -0.08 -13.11
C SER A 46 9.61 0.03 -13.17
N VAL A 47 9.04 -0.15 -14.37
CA VAL A 47 7.59 -0.20 -14.57
C VAL A 47 6.96 -1.35 -13.79
N ASP A 48 7.64 -2.49 -13.69
CA ASP A 48 7.15 -3.64 -12.92
C ASP A 48 7.00 -3.32 -11.42
N GLU A 49 7.92 -2.52 -10.86
CA GLU A 49 7.83 -2.08 -9.46
C GLU A 49 6.66 -1.13 -9.26
N ILE A 50 6.44 -0.20 -10.19
CA ILE A 50 5.31 0.73 -10.18
C ILE A 50 3.98 -0.02 -10.27
N ASP A 51 3.86 -0.97 -11.21
CA ASP A 51 2.66 -1.79 -11.41
C ASP A 51 2.37 -2.69 -10.20
N LEU A 52 3.41 -3.14 -9.51
CA LEU A 52 3.26 -3.92 -8.28
C LEU A 52 2.65 -3.08 -7.15
N HIS A 53 3.13 -1.85 -6.95
CA HIS A 53 2.57 -0.92 -5.96
C HIS A 53 1.14 -0.49 -6.34
N LEU A 54 0.87 -0.28 -7.62
CA LEU A 54 -0.48 0.00 -8.13
C LEU A 54 -1.42 -1.18 -7.87
N SER A 55 -0.96 -2.41 -8.06
CA SER A 55 -1.73 -3.63 -7.80
C SER A 55 -2.04 -3.81 -6.31
N ALA A 56 -1.08 -3.49 -5.43
CA ALA A 56 -1.28 -3.46 -3.98
C ALA A 56 -2.36 -2.43 -3.58
N LEU A 57 -2.27 -1.21 -4.10
CA LEU A 57 -3.25 -0.15 -3.87
C LEU A 57 -4.65 -0.56 -4.37
N LYS A 58 -4.75 -1.08 -5.60
CA LYS A 58 -6.02 -1.52 -6.19
C LYS A 58 -6.73 -2.58 -5.33
N LYS A 59 -6.00 -3.50 -4.72
CA LYS A 59 -6.60 -4.52 -3.82
C LYS A 59 -7.26 -3.92 -2.59
N ILE A 60 -6.79 -2.77 -2.11
CA ILE A 60 -7.35 -2.08 -0.95
C ILE A 60 -8.41 -1.07 -1.37
N SER A 61 -8.29 -0.39 -2.51
CA SER A 61 -9.30 0.57 -3.00
C SER A 61 -10.55 -0.09 -3.56
N PHE A 62 -10.44 -1.23 -4.26
CA PHE A 62 -11.56 -1.80 -5.05
C PHE A 62 -12.42 -2.85 -4.34
N LYS A 63 -12.21 -3.16 -3.06
CA LYS A 63 -13.20 -3.95 -2.29
C LYS A 63 -14.34 -3.06 -1.77
N SER A 64 -15.14 -2.47 -2.65
CA SER A 64 -16.53 -2.17 -2.32
C SER A 64 -17.35 -3.31 -2.91
N GLN A 65 -18.08 -4.02 -2.05
CA GLN A 65 -18.84 -5.27 -2.25
C GLN A 65 -18.11 -6.56 -1.85
#